data_AF-A0A4Y1ZH84-F1
#
_entry.id   AF-A0A4Y1ZH84-F1
#
_cell.length_a   1.000
_cell.length_b   1.000
_cell.length_c   1.000
_cell.angle_alpha   90.00
_cell.angle_beta   90.00
_cell.angle_gamma   90.00
#
_symmetry.space_group_name_H-M   'P 1'
#
loop_
_entity.id
_entity.type
_entity.pdbx_description
1 polymer ?
#
loop_
_entity_poly.entity_id
_entity_poly.type
_entity_poly.pdbx_seq_one_letter_code
_entity_poly.pdbx_strand_id
1 'polypeptide(L)'
;MANPLNFYAIDDLQMMTGFHVKVVLALPSEITSTINRLYNEEDSVNEILTSINNRPIDEPELTSAENTPILKVINKCLLSAVEDRASDIHIDPHEFSVVVRFRIDGELHTYRTFPKEILSVLVTRIKVMSQLNITETRLPQDGRVKVAIGKNRLDLRVSTLPTLFGERIVLRLLNTKDLLLKIPNVGFTESQQKSFVNMISKPTGLMLITGPTGSGKTSTLYAALNYLNNETQNIITIEDPVEYQIDGINQIQTNAPVGLTFAAGLRAILRQDPNIIMVGEIRDSETAEIAIRASLTGHLVLSTLHTNDVPTTIYRLIDMGVDPFLVAASLTGVVAQRLVRRVCRDCAQPSASTAIDQAMFQKAGQECPDTLMKGTGCKSCHHTGYLGRTAVHEMLTLSDELSEKLITHNSFTDIQNLIRDSGGESMLQNGLSKVAQGITTVDELLKIIS
;
A
#
# COMPACT_ATOMS: atom_id res chain seq x y z
N MET A 1 -23.72 -1.41 31.51
CA MET A 1 -23.69 -1.36 32.99
C MET A 1 -24.19 -2.70 33.53
N ALA A 2 -23.53 -3.26 34.56
CA ALA A 2 -23.87 -4.58 35.09
C ALA A 2 -25.15 -4.55 35.94
N ASN A 3 -25.40 -3.42 36.61
CA ASN A 3 -26.62 -3.15 37.36
C ASN A 3 -27.23 -1.81 36.89
N PRO A 4 -28.21 -1.83 35.98
CA PRO A 4 -28.91 -0.62 35.52
C PRO A 4 -29.77 0.09 36.59
N LEU A 5 -30.00 -0.55 37.75
CA LEU A 5 -30.78 0.02 38.85
C LEU A 5 -29.91 0.83 39.83
N ASN A 6 -28.60 0.94 39.58
CA ASN A 6 -27.73 1.80 40.38
C ASN A 6 -27.84 3.25 39.89
N PHE A 7 -28.91 3.92 40.31
CA PHE A 7 -29.23 5.30 39.95
C PHE A 7 -28.15 6.30 40.41
N TYR A 8 -27.54 6.06 41.58
CA TYR A 8 -26.45 6.90 42.09
C TYR A 8 -25.27 6.97 41.11
N ALA A 9 -24.82 5.84 40.59
CA ALA A 9 -23.72 5.82 39.63
C ALA A 9 -24.08 6.46 38.28
N ILE A 10 -25.36 6.45 37.89
CA ILE A 10 -25.82 7.11 36.66
C ILE A 10 -25.81 8.63 36.87
N ASP A 11 -26.34 9.11 37.99
CA ASP A 11 -26.39 10.53 38.35
C ASP A 11 -24.98 11.11 38.51
N ASP A 12 -24.07 10.38 39.18
CA ASP A 12 -22.67 10.78 39.33
C ASP A 12 -21.99 10.93 37.96
N LEU A 13 -22.18 9.97 37.04
CA LEU A 13 -21.62 10.04 35.70
C LEU A 13 -22.20 11.20 34.88
N GLN A 14 -23.50 11.46 34.99
CA GLN A 14 -24.13 12.61 34.33
C GLN A 14 -23.59 13.94 34.88
N MET A 15 -23.42 14.04 36.19
CA MET A 15 -22.88 15.23 36.85
C MET A 15 -21.43 15.50 36.48
N MET A 16 -20.57 14.46 36.48
CA MET A 16 -19.15 14.59 36.14
C MET A 16 -18.92 14.94 34.66
N THR A 17 -19.75 14.40 33.76
CA THR A 17 -19.54 14.56 32.31
C THR A 17 -20.33 15.73 31.71
N GLY A 18 -21.39 16.18 32.36
CA GLY A 18 -22.32 17.19 31.81
C GLY A 18 -23.20 16.67 30.66
N PHE A 19 -23.18 15.37 30.38
CA PHE A 19 -23.95 14.74 29.30
C PHE A 19 -25.02 13.80 29.84
N HIS A 20 -26.10 13.62 29.06
CA HIS A 20 -27.12 12.62 29.37
C HIS A 20 -26.60 11.21 29.12
N VAL A 21 -26.46 10.41 30.17
CA VAL A 21 -25.98 9.02 30.09
C VAL A 21 -27.10 8.11 29.62
N LYS A 22 -26.90 7.40 28.50
CA LYS A 22 -27.81 6.35 28.02
C LYS A 22 -27.37 4.99 28.55
N VAL A 23 -28.16 4.41 29.46
CA VAL A 23 -27.82 3.14 30.12
C VAL A 23 -28.19 1.95 29.24
N VAL A 24 -27.26 1.02 29.08
CA VAL A 24 -27.46 -0.26 28.39
C VAL A 24 -27.00 -1.38 29.32
N LEU A 25 -27.79 -2.44 29.46
CA LEU A 25 -27.44 -3.63 30.23
C LEU A 25 -26.36 -4.43 29.50
N ALA A 26 -25.31 -4.83 30.21
CA ALA A 26 -24.22 -5.65 29.67
C ALA A 26 -23.69 -6.60 30.74
N LEU A 27 -23.11 -7.73 30.34
CA LEU A 27 -22.57 -8.71 31.28
C LEU A 27 -21.34 -8.13 32.02
N PRO A 28 -21.11 -8.47 33.30
CA PRO A 28 -19.91 -8.03 34.02
C PRO A 28 -18.61 -8.33 33.29
N SER A 29 -18.51 -9.52 32.66
CA SER A 29 -17.35 -9.94 31.86
C SER A 29 -17.12 -9.05 30.63
N GLU A 30 -18.19 -8.65 29.94
CA GLU A 30 -18.11 -7.75 28.78
C GLU A 30 -17.74 -6.33 29.19
N ILE A 31 -18.22 -5.88 30.34
CA ILE A 31 -17.88 -4.57 30.91
C ILE A 31 -16.41 -4.55 31.30
N THR A 32 -15.93 -5.55 32.05
CA THR A 32 -14.51 -5.66 32.43
C THR A 32 -13.63 -5.79 31.19
N SER A 33 -14.01 -6.59 30.20
CA SER A 33 -13.30 -6.69 28.91
C SER A 33 -13.24 -5.34 28.18
N THR A 34 -14.35 -4.59 28.16
CA THR A 34 -14.42 -3.28 27.51
C THR A 34 -13.62 -2.21 28.26
N ILE A 35 -13.68 -2.20 29.59
CA ILE A 35 -12.86 -1.33 30.43
C ILE A 35 -11.38 -1.63 30.18
N ASN A 36 -10.98 -2.90 30.26
CA ASN A 36 -9.62 -3.32 29.98
C ASN A 36 -9.17 -2.95 28.56
N ARG A 37 -10.05 -3.09 27.58
CA ARG A 37 -9.79 -2.69 26.18
C ARG A 37 -9.57 -1.19 26.05
N LEU A 38 -10.35 -0.36 26.75
CA LEU A 38 -10.32 1.09 26.62
C LEU A 38 -9.25 1.76 27.51
N TYR A 39 -9.04 1.27 28.74
CA TYR A 39 -8.27 1.98 29.77
C TYR A 39 -6.92 1.33 30.16
N ASN A 40 -6.65 0.03 29.88
CA ASN A 40 -5.39 -0.62 30.29
C ASN A 40 -4.10 0.01 29.72
N GLU A 41 -4.20 0.82 28.66
CA GLU A 41 -3.04 1.55 28.14
C GLU A 41 -2.67 2.75 28.98
N GLU A 42 -3.63 3.43 29.61
CA GLU A 42 -3.34 4.56 30.49
C GLU A 42 -2.60 4.07 31.74
N ASP A 43 -3.03 2.93 32.30
CA ASP A 43 -2.33 2.28 33.40
C ASP A 43 -0.91 1.86 32.98
N SER A 44 -0.75 1.24 31.82
CA SER A 44 0.58 0.86 31.32
C SER A 44 1.48 2.07 31.06
N VAL A 45 0.92 3.17 30.54
CA VAL A 45 1.63 4.43 30.33
C VAL A 45 2.02 5.06 31.67
N ASN A 46 1.12 5.08 32.66
CA ASN A 46 1.40 5.60 33.99
C ASN A 46 2.44 4.73 34.73
N GLU A 47 2.42 3.41 34.56
CA GLU A 47 3.46 2.49 35.02
C GLU A 47 4.82 2.81 34.38
N ILE A 48 4.85 3.14 33.08
CA ILE A 48 6.07 3.59 32.40
C ILE A 48 6.55 4.91 33.01
N LEU A 49 5.68 5.91 33.12
CA LEU A 49 6.04 7.23 33.62
C LEU A 49 6.56 7.18 35.08
N THR A 50 5.92 6.40 35.94
CA THR A 50 6.40 6.15 37.31
C THR A 50 7.74 5.42 37.32
N SER A 51 7.94 4.45 36.43
CA SER A 51 9.24 3.76 36.28
C SER A 51 10.34 4.65 35.71
N ILE A 52 10.01 5.67 34.91
CA ILE A 52 10.97 6.66 34.39
C ILE A 52 11.33 7.66 35.50
N ASN A 53 10.32 8.16 36.23
CA ASN A 53 10.51 9.16 37.29
C ASN A 53 11.28 8.61 38.51
N ASN A 54 11.22 7.30 38.75
CA ASN A 54 11.92 6.65 39.88
C ASN A 54 13.32 6.11 39.54
N ARG A 55 13.89 6.44 38.37
CA ARG A 55 15.25 6.00 38.00
C ARG A 55 16.35 6.90 38.56
N PRO A 56 17.39 6.35 39.21
CA PRO A 56 18.69 7.00 39.30
C PRO A 56 19.28 7.16 37.88
N ILE A 57 20.04 8.24 37.65
CA ILE A 57 20.46 8.71 36.32
C ILE A 57 21.47 7.80 35.60
N ASP A 58 22.06 6.81 36.28
CA ASP A 58 23.12 5.96 35.71
C ASP A 58 22.79 4.47 35.84
N GLU A 59 22.22 3.86 34.78
CA GLU A 59 22.48 2.47 34.34
C GLU A 59 21.47 2.02 33.25
N PRO A 60 21.93 1.47 32.11
CA PRO A 60 21.06 0.85 31.13
C PRO A 60 20.99 -0.66 31.34
N GLU A 61 20.12 -1.14 32.23
CA GLU A 61 19.69 -2.54 32.21
C GLU A 61 18.23 -2.65 31.78
N LEU A 62 18.01 -3.03 30.52
CA LEU A 62 16.76 -3.58 30.01
C LEU A 62 17.05 -4.73 29.04
N THR A 63 17.92 -5.64 29.46
CA THR A 63 17.99 -6.99 28.90
C THR A 63 17.27 -7.93 29.86
N SER A 64 16.25 -8.63 29.36
CA SER A 64 15.42 -9.63 30.05
C SER A 64 14.26 -9.12 30.92
N ALA A 65 13.14 -8.76 30.29
CA ALA A 65 11.82 -9.06 30.84
C ALA A 65 10.82 -9.16 29.69
N GLU A 66 10.24 -10.35 29.49
CA GLU A 66 9.23 -10.60 28.45
C GLU A 66 7.89 -9.86 28.72
N ASN A 67 7.77 -9.12 29.83
CA ASN A 67 6.53 -8.46 30.27
C ASN A 67 6.72 -6.99 30.74
N THR A 68 7.53 -6.20 30.06
CA THR A 68 7.61 -4.75 30.36
C THR A 68 6.30 -4.01 29.99
N PRO A 69 5.86 -2.98 30.73
CA PRO A 69 4.68 -2.17 30.36
C PRO A 69 4.75 -1.58 28.95
N ILE A 70 5.95 -1.23 28.47
CA ILE A 70 6.17 -0.74 27.10
C ILE A 70 5.83 -1.80 26.04
N LEU A 71 6.04 -3.08 26.33
CA LEU A 71 5.63 -4.15 25.43
C LEU A 71 4.11 -4.22 25.28
N LYS A 72 3.35 -3.96 26.34
CA LYS A 72 1.88 -3.93 26.26
C LYS A 72 1.43 -2.78 25.35
N VAL A 73 2.03 -1.60 25.49
CA VAL A 73 1.76 -0.44 24.63
C VAL A 73 2.08 -0.74 23.16
N ILE A 74 3.28 -1.28 22.87
CA ILE A 74 3.67 -1.64 21.49
C ILE A 74 2.76 -2.73 20.93
N ASN A 75 2.47 -3.79 21.69
CA ASN A 75 1.63 -4.90 21.23
C ASN A 75 0.21 -4.44 20.95
N LYS A 76 -0.38 -3.59 21.81
CA LYS A 76 -1.72 -3.07 21.58
C LYS A 76 -1.75 -2.09 20.40
N CYS A 77 -0.73 -1.24 20.25
CA CYS A 77 -0.58 -0.39 19.06
C CYS A 77 -0.51 -1.22 17.77
N LEU A 78 0.28 -2.30 17.74
CA LEU A 78 0.38 -3.22 16.61
C LEU A 78 -0.95 -3.97 16.35
N LEU A 79 -1.66 -4.41 17.40
CA LEU A 79 -2.97 -5.04 17.25
C LEU A 79 -4.01 -4.08 16.68
N SER A 80 -4.10 -2.86 17.21
CA SER A 80 -5.00 -1.83 16.69
C SER A 80 -4.67 -1.50 15.24
N ALA A 81 -3.38 -1.39 14.87
CA ALA A 81 -2.98 -1.17 13.49
C ALA A 81 -3.43 -2.30 12.56
N VAL A 82 -3.39 -3.57 13.00
CA VAL A 82 -3.89 -4.72 12.23
C VAL A 82 -5.41 -4.71 12.11
N GLU A 83 -6.13 -4.45 13.21
CA GLU A 83 -7.59 -4.37 13.25
C GLU A 83 -8.11 -3.26 12.32
N ASP A 84 -7.45 -2.10 12.33
CA ASP A 84 -7.75 -0.94 11.50
C ASP A 84 -7.17 -1.07 10.07
N ARG A 85 -6.50 -2.18 9.75
CA ARG A 85 -5.87 -2.48 8.44
C ARG A 85 -4.88 -1.40 7.98
N ALA A 86 -4.12 -0.86 8.92
CA ALA A 86 -3.06 0.09 8.66
C ALA A 86 -1.90 -0.55 7.89
N SER A 87 -1.37 0.21 6.93
CA SER A 87 -0.18 -0.15 6.14
C SER A 87 1.13 0.25 6.82
N ASP A 88 1.13 1.39 7.51
CA ASP A 88 2.28 1.91 8.26
C ASP A 88 1.82 2.43 9.64
N ILE A 89 2.66 2.29 10.65
CA ILE A 89 2.58 2.99 11.94
C ILE A 89 3.70 4.03 11.96
N HIS A 90 3.34 5.27 12.18
CA HIS A 90 4.25 6.40 12.33
C HIS A 90 4.30 6.81 13.80
N ILE A 91 5.49 6.86 14.39
CA ILE A 91 5.74 7.36 15.74
C ILE A 91 6.59 8.62 15.57
N ASP A 92 5.92 9.78 15.65
CA ASP A 92 6.50 11.09 15.36
C ASP A 92 6.78 11.86 16.66
N PRO A 93 8.05 12.17 16.97
CA PRO A 93 8.39 13.01 18.12
C PRO A 93 8.13 14.49 17.81
N HIS A 94 7.36 15.14 18.66
CA HIS A 94 7.19 16.60 18.71
C HIS A 94 7.94 17.18 19.92
N GLU A 95 7.95 18.50 20.07
CA GLU A 95 8.64 19.19 21.16
C GLU A 95 8.20 18.68 22.54
N PHE A 96 6.89 18.58 22.78
CA PHE A 96 6.31 18.22 24.08
C PHE A 96 5.53 16.90 24.09
N SER A 97 5.51 16.17 22.98
CA SER A 97 4.71 14.94 22.87
C SER A 97 5.25 13.97 21.82
N VAL A 98 4.69 12.77 21.78
CA VAL A 98 4.89 11.79 20.73
C VAL A 98 3.54 11.49 20.09
N VAL A 99 3.40 11.74 18.79
CA VAL A 99 2.16 11.51 18.06
C VAL A 99 2.29 10.20 17.28
N VAL A 100 1.40 9.25 17.58
CA VAL A 100 1.32 7.98 16.86
C VAL A 100 0.18 8.04 15.84
N ARG A 101 0.50 7.78 14.57
CA ARG A 101 -0.43 7.82 13.45
C ARG A 101 -0.41 6.52 12.66
N PHE A 102 -1.56 6.09 12.19
CA PHE A 102 -1.69 4.95 11.29
C PHE A 102 -1.92 5.43 9.87
N ARG A 103 -1.28 4.79 8.88
CA ARG A 103 -1.63 4.98 7.47
C ARG A 103 -2.69 3.98 7.08
N ILE A 104 -3.94 4.41 7.03
CA ILE A 104 -5.09 3.58 6.66
C ILE A 104 -5.54 4.04 5.27
N ASP A 105 -5.61 3.10 4.34
CA ASP A 105 -6.01 3.38 2.94
C ASP A 105 -5.28 4.56 2.26
N GLY A 106 -4.02 4.77 2.63
CA GLY A 106 -3.15 5.82 2.08
C GLY A 106 -3.13 7.13 2.87
N GLU A 107 -4.14 7.38 3.71
CA GLU A 107 -4.24 8.60 4.53
C GLU A 107 -3.73 8.36 5.96
N LEU A 108 -3.19 9.42 6.59
CA LEU A 108 -2.68 9.37 7.96
C LEU A 108 -3.79 9.74 8.94
N HIS A 109 -4.03 8.85 9.90
CA HIS A 109 -4.99 9.05 10.98
C HIS A 109 -4.26 9.05 12.32
N THR A 110 -4.51 10.06 13.15
CA THR A 110 -3.97 10.10 14.51
C THR A 110 -4.63 9.00 15.34
N TYR A 111 -3.81 8.04 15.79
CA TYR A 111 -4.24 6.99 16.70
C TYR A 111 -4.25 7.51 18.14
N ARG A 112 -3.11 8.06 18.59
CA ARG A 112 -2.94 8.53 19.97
C ARG A 112 -1.77 9.49 20.09
N THR A 113 -1.81 10.34 21.11
CA THR A 113 -0.69 11.18 21.54
C THR A 113 -0.20 10.71 22.91
N PHE A 114 1.10 10.55 23.06
CA PHE A 114 1.77 10.15 24.29
C PHE A 114 2.64 11.30 24.85
N PRO A 115 2.92 11.31 26.16
CA PRO A 115 3.93 12.19 26.76
C PRO A 115 5.32 11.97 26.16
N LYS A 116 6.15 13.02 26.19
CA LYS A 116 7.46 13.05 25.55
C LYS A 116 8.43 12.01 26.11
N GLU A 117 8.32 11.74 27.41
CA GLU A 117 9.19 10.91 28.23
C GLU A 117 9.21 9.45 27.74
N ILE A 118 8.11 8.99 27.12
CA ILE A 118 7.97 7.62 26.64
C ILE A 118 8.80 7.35 25.38
N LEU A 119 9.21 8.41 24.66
CA LEU A 119 9.93 8.28 23.39
C LEU A 119 11.19 7.41 23.49
N SER A 120 12.03 7.66 24.48
CA SER A 120 13.31 6.95 24.65
C SER A 120 13.09 5.45 24.88
N VAL A 121 12.05 5.10 25.64
CA VAL A 121 11.69 3.70 25.94
C VAL A 121 11.09 3.02 24.70
N LEU A 122 10.25 3.72 23.92
CA LEU A 122 9.73 3.21 22.64
C LEU A 122 10.85 2.94 21.64
N VAL A 123 11.73 3.92 21.42
CA VAL A 123 12.86 3.82 20.49
C VAL A 123 13.76 2.65 20.87
N THR A 124 14.17 2.57 22.14
CA THR A 124 15.02 1.48 22.63
C THR A 124 14.36 0.13 22.42
N ARG A 125 13.08 -0.02 22.81
CA ARG A 125 12.39 -1.31 22.69
C ARG A 125 12.22 -1.76 21.24
N ILE A 126 11.89 -0.83 20.34
CA ILE A 126 11.74 -1.11 18.91
C ILE A 126 13.09 -1.47 18.28
N LYS A 127 14.17 -0.76 18.63
CA LYS A 127 15.52 -1.08 18.17
C LYS A 127 15.96 -2.47 18.62
N VAL A 128 15.78 -2.81 19.90
CA VAL A 128 16.07 -4.16 20.43
C VAL A 128 15.29 -5.24 19.69
N MET A 129 13.97 -5.04 19.52
CA MET A 129 13.11 -5.97 18.78
C MET A 129 13.59 -6.18 17.34
N SER A 130 14.14 -5.15 16.72
CA SER A 130 14.55 -5.14 15.31
C SER A 130 16.05 -5.38 15.10
N GLN A 131 16.78 -5.78 16.15
CA GLN A 131 18.24 -5.99 16.14
C GLN A 131 19.04 -4.76 15.65
N LEU A 132 18.53 -3.56 15.93
CA LEU A 132 19.19 -2.29 15.60
C LEU A 132 20.10 -1.84 16.73
N ASN A 133 21.07 -0.98 16.40
CA ASN A 133 22.01 -0.47 17.38
C ASN A 133 21.34 0.60 18.26
N ILE A 134 21.14 0.27 19.54
CA ILE A 134 20.54 1.16 20.55
C ILE A 134 21.44 2.34 20.92
N THR A 135 22.77 2.22 20.77
CA THR A 135 23.71 3.28 21.14
C THR A 135 23.85 4.33 20.05
N GLU A 136 23.52 3.99 18.81
CA GLU A 136 23.54 4.93 17.69
C GLU A 136 22.17 5.58 17.52
N THR A 137 22.10 6.90 17.67
CA THR A 137 20.87 7.70 17.59
C THR A 137 20.96 8.84 16.57
N ARG A 138 22.11 8.96 15.89
CA ARG A 138 22.45 10.07 14.98
C ARG A 138 22.40 9.66 13.51
N LEU A 139 22.32 8.37 13.23
CA LEU A 139 22.21 7.82 11.88
C LEU A 139 20.86 7.12 11.68
N PRO A 140 20.27 7.18 10.47
CA PRO A 140 19.14 6.33 10.13
C PRO A 140 19.49 4.85 10.26
N GLN A 141 18.53 4.03 10.68
CA GLN A 141 18.69 2.59 10.76
C GLN A 141 17.44 1.87 10.25
N ASP A 142 17.64 0.79 9.51
CA ASP A 142 16.57 -0.03 8.95
C ASP A 142 16.72 -1.48 9.38
N GLY A 143 15.61 -2.13 9.68
CA GLY A 143 15.56 -3.52 10.13
C GLY A 143 14.30 -4.23 9.68
N ARG A 144 14.28 -5.55 9.86
CA ARG A 144 13.08 -6.39 9.70
C ARG A 144 12.88 -7.22 10.96
N VAL A 145 11.64 -7.36 11.40
CA VAL A 145 11.30 -8.19 12.55
C VAL A 145 9.98 -8.92 12.35
N LYS A 146 9.99 -10.21 12.70
CA LYS A 146 8.77 -11.03 12.76
C LYS A 146 8.26 -11.04 14.20
N VAL A 147 7.06 -10.50 14.41
CA VAL A 147 6.42 -10.42 15.73
C VAL A 147 5.19 -11.32 15.76
N ALA A 148 5.08 -12.15 16.78
CA ALA A 148 3.87 -12.92 17.04
C ALA A 148 3.03 -12.21 18.10
N ILE A 149 1.80 -11.81 17.75
CA ILE A 149 0.87 -11.16 18.67
C ILE A 149 -0.46 -11.91 18.64
N GLY A 150 -0.75 -12.64 19.73
CA GLY A 150 -1.90 -13.55 19.78
C GLY A 150 -1.82 -14.62 18.70
N LYS A 151 -2.83 -14.66 17.80
CA LYS A 151 -2.86 -15.57 16.64
C LYS A 151 -2.22 -14.99 15.36
N ASN A 152 -1.83 -13.72 15.40
CA ASN A 152 -1.28 -13.02 14.26
C ASN A 152 0.25 -13.13 14.25
N ARG A 153 0.81 -13.47 13.09
CA ARG A 153 2.24 -13.35 12.82
C ARG A 153 2.39 -12.16 11.88
N LEU A 154 3.10 -11.14 12.33
CA LEU A 154 3.34 -9.92 11.59
C LEU A 154 4.81 -9.91 11.16
N ASP A 155 5.05 -9.56 9.90
CA ASP A 155 6.38 -9.22 9.43
C ASP A 155 6.44 -7.70 9.31
N LEU A 156 7.41 -7.07 9.95
CA LEU A 156 7.51 -5.62 10.06
C LEU A 156 8.82 -5.16 9.46
N ARG A 157 8.76 -4.15 8.59
CA ARG A 157 9.93 -3.35 8.24
C ARG A 157 10.00 -2.14 9.16
N VAL A 158 11.13 -1.96 9.82
CA VAL A 158 11.34 -0.92 10.82
C VAL A 158 12.36 0.06 10.26
N SER A 159 12.05 1.35 10.35
CA SER A 159 12.98 2.43 9.98
C SER A 159 12.99 3.47 11.08
N THR A 160 14.19 3.83 11.56
CA THR A 160 14.41 4.89 12.54
C THR A 160 15.15 6.04 11.89
N LEU A 161 14.68 7.27 12.08
CA LEU A 161 15.23 8.49 11.49
C LEU A 161 15.47 9.53 12.60
N PRO A 162 16.71 9.99 12.82
CA PRO A 162 16.98 11.10 13.74
C PRO A 162 16.29 12.39 13.29
N THR A 163 15.59 13.07 14.20
CA THR A 163 14.94 14.36 13.96
C THR A 163 15.27 15.35 15.07
N LEU A 164 14.83 16.61 14.93
CA LEU A 164 15.08 17.69 15.90
C LEU A 164 14.68 17.32 17.33
N PHE A 165 13.57 16.58 17.49
CA PHE A 165 13.03 16.23 18.79
C PHE A 165 13.30 14.76 19.17
N GLY A 166 14.26 14.09 18.53
CA GLY A 166 14.57 12.68 18.78
C GLY A 166 14.25 11.79 17.59
N GLU A 167 14.32 10.47 17.78
CA GLU A 167 14.16 9.54 16.65
C GLU A 167 12.70 9.32 16.29
N ARG A 168 12.37 9.58 15.02
CA ARG A 168 11.12 9.18 14.39
C ARG A 168 11.20 7.71 14.00
N ILE A 169 10.11 6.98 14.18
CA ILE A 169 10.04 5.56 13.80
C ILE A 169 8.89 5.36 12.82
N VAL A 170 9.13 4.55 11.80
CA VAL A 170 8.11 4.02 10.91
C VAL A 170 8.16 2.50 10.95
N LEU A 171 7.02 1.87 11.26
CA LEU A 171 6.83 0.43 11.18
C LEU A 171 5.89 0.15 10.00
N ARG A 172 6.38 -0.50 8.95
CA ARG A 172 5.55 -0.96 7.84
C ARG A 172 5.08 -2.38 8.12
N LEU A 173 3.76 -2.57 8.13
CA LEU A 173 3.13 -3.86 8.34
C LEU A 173 3.12 -4.61 7.01
N LEU A 174 3.99 -5.61 6.89
CA LEU A 174 3.94 -6.57 5.80
C LEU A 174 2.92 -7.63 6.23
N ASN A 175 1.68 -7.44 5.81
CA ASN A 175 0.68 -8.50 5.91
C ASN A 175 1.23 -9.72 5.13
N THR A 176 0.99 -10.95 5.57
CA THR A 176 1.44 -12.16 4.84
C THR A 176 0.27 -13.08 4.49
N LYS A 177 -0.93 -12.83 5.03
CA LYS A 177 -2.10 -13.72 4.86
C LYS A 177 -3.11 -13.25 3.81
N ASP A 178 -3.16 -11.95 3.49
CA ASP A 178 -4.10 -11.40 2.50
C ASP A 178 -3.54 -11.29 1.06
N LEU A 179 -2.35 -11.84 0.78
CA LEU A 179 -1.50 -11.42 -0.35
C LEU A 179 -1.50 -12.29 -1.60
N LEU A 180 -2.30 -13.35 -1.68
CA LEU A 180 -2.59 -13.97 -2.98
C LEU A 180 -3.75 -13.22 -3.65
N LEU A 181 -3.51 -11.94 -3.94
CA LEU A 181 -4.42 -11.14 -4.75
C LEU A 181 -4.61 -11.89 -6.07
N LYS A 182 -5.85 -12.34 -6.33
CA LYS A 182 -6.19 -12.96 -7.61
C LYS A 182 -6.52 -11.86 -8.62
N ILE A 183 -6.29 -12.14 -9.90
CA ILE A 183 -6.61 -11.20 -11.00
C ILE A 183 -8.02 -10.59 -10.88
N PRO A 184 -9.10 -11.33 -10.57
CA PRO A 184 -10.45 -10.75 -10.42
C PRO A 184 -10.56 -9.71 -9.30
N ASN A 185 -9.65 -9.72 -8.33
CA ASN A 185 -9.70 -8.84 -7.16
C ASN A 185 -8.83 -7.59 -7.33
N VAL A 186 -8.03 -7.48 -8.41
CA VAL A 186 -7.21 -6.30 -8.73
C VAL A 186 -8.09 -5.07 -8.94
N GLY A 187 -9.28 -5.26 -9.52
CA GLY A 187 -10.21 -4.20 -9.84
C GLY A 187 -10.23 -3.85 -11.34
N PHE A 188 -9.85 -4.75 -12.21
CA PHE A 188 -10.12 -4.59 -13.65
C PHE A 188 -11.63 -4.59 -13.92
N THR A 189 -12.06 -3.88 -14.96
CA THR A 189 -13.35 -4.17 -15.59
C THR A 189 -13.28 -5.53 -16.30
N GLU A 190 -14.41 -6.12 -16.68
CA GLU A 190 -14.41 -7.43 -17.36
C GLU A 190 -13.62 -7.40 -18.68
N SER A 191 -13.70 -6.31 -19.45
CA SER A 191 -12.94 -6.12 -20.68
C SER A 191 -11.44 -6.02 -20.39
N GLN A 192 -11.05 -5.18 -19.42
CA GLN A 192 -9.66 -5.02 -19.00
C GLN A 192 -9.07 -6.33 -18.47
N GLN A 193 -9.84 -7.10 -17.71
CA GLN A 193 -9.38 -8.38 -17.19
C GLN A 193 -9.06 -9.35 -18.32
N LYS A 194 -9.93 -9.44 -19.34
CA LYS A 194 -9.68 -10.27 -20.53
C LYS A 194 -8.42 -9.82 -21.27
N SER A 195 -8.28 -8.51 -21.52
CA SER A 195 -7.09 -7.95 -22.16
C SER A 195 -5.82 -8.21 -21.34
N PHE A 196 -5.86 -8.02 -20.02
CA PHE A 196 -4.74 -8.30 -19.13
C PHE A 196 -4.31 -9.77 -19.18
N VAL A 197 -5.27 -10.69 -19.03
CA VAL A 197 -5.00 -12.14 -19.12
C VAL A 197 -4.41 -12.50 -20.48
N ASN A 198 -4.93 -11.92 -21.57
CA ASN A 198 -4.39 -12.15 -22.91
C ASN A 198 -2.95 -11.65 -23.07
N MET A 199 -2.61 -10.48 -22.48
CA MET A 199 -1.24 -9.95 -22.53
C MET A 199 -0.26 -10.84 -21.76
N ILE A 200 -0.61 -11.24 -20.53
CA ILE A 200 0.29 -12.07 -19.70
C ILE A 200 0.37 -13.53 -20.16
N SER A 201 -0.56 -13.98 -21.00
CA SER A 201 -0.54 -15.35 -21.55
C SER A 201 0.25 -15.44 -22.87
N LYS A 202 0.86 -14.34 -23.34
CA LYS A 202 1.75 -14.36 -24.50
C LYS A 202 3.03 -15.14 -24.15
N PRO A 203 3.59 -15.92 -25.09
CA PRO A 203 4.82 -16.67 -24.84
C PRO A 203 6.02 -15.74 -24.66
N THR A 204 6.00 -14.58 -25.33
CA THR A 204 7.09 -13.61 -25.32
C THR A 204 6.53 -12.19 -25.33
N GLY A 205 7.36 -11.24 -24.90
CA GLY A 205 7.05 -9.82 -24.95
C GLY A 205 7.20 -9.13 -23.60
N LEU A 206 7.18 -7.79 -23.62
CA LEU A 206 7.36 -6.93 -22.46
C LEU A 206 6.00 -6.38 -22.04
N MET A 207 5.57 -6.66 -20.81
CA MET A 207 4.39 -6.04 -20.20
C MET A 207 4.81 -5.15 -19.03
N LEU A 208 4.30 -3.92 -19.04
CA LEU A 208 4.65 -2.92 -18.04
C LEU A 208 3.44 -2.53 -17.20
N ILE A 209 3.60 -2.59 -15.88
CA ILE A 209 2.64 -1.99 -14.94
C ILE A 209 3.24 -0.69 -14.41
N THR A 210 2.52 0.41 -14.59
CA THR A 210 3.03 1.74 -14.27
C THR A 210 2.14 2.50 -13.30
N GLY A 211 2.69 3.55 -12.72
CA GLY A 211 2.05 4.35 -11.68
C GLY A 211 3.05 4.79 -10.62
N PRO A 212 2.64 5.68 -9.72
CA PRO A 212 3.49 6.22 -8.65
C PRO A 212 3.77 5.17 -7.57
N THR A 213 4.52 5.58 -6.55
CA THR A 213 4.63 4.80 -5.32
C THR A 213 3.25 4.60 -4.69
N GLY A 214 2.96 3.37 -4.24
CA GLY A 214 1.71 3.05 -3.56
C GLY A 214 0.50 2.88 -4.47
N SER A 215 0.66 2.84 -5.81
CA SER A 215 -0.45 2.56 -6.73
C SER A 215 -0.83 1.08 -6.85
N GLY A 216 -0.15 0.18 -6.14
CA GLY A 216 -0.45 -1.26 -6.16
C GLY A 216 0.21 -2.05 -7.29
N LYS A 217 1.25 -1.51 -7.97
CA LYS A 217 1.97 -2.18 -9.07
C LYS A 217 2.45 -3.58 -8.68
N THR A 218 3.16 -3.68 -7.57
CA THR A 218 3.71 -4.95 -7.06
C THR A 218 2.59 -5.95 -6.78
N SER A 219 1.46 -5.51 -6.21
CA SER A 219 0.31 -6.38 -5.96
C SER A 219 -0.29 -6.93 -7.26
N THR A 220 -0.42 -6.10 -8.30
CA THR A 220 -0.92 -6.54 -9.62
C THR A 220 0.09 -7.46 -10.32
N LEU A 221 1.39 -7.17 -10.24
CA LEU A 221 2.44 -8.06 -10.76
C LEU A 221 2.40 -9.43 -10.09
N TYR A 222 2.32 -9.47 -8.76
CA TYR A 222 2.24 -10.72 -8.03
C TYR A 222 0.94 -11.47 -8.32
N ALA A 223 -0.17 -10.78 -8.57
CA ALA A 223 -1.40 -11.42 -9.05
C ALA A 223 -1.22 -12.10 -10.43
N ALA A 224 -0.47 -11.46 -11.34
CA ALA A 224 -0.11 -12.05 -12.63
C ALA A 224 0.83 -13.25 -12.46
N LEU A 225 1.87 -13.13 -11.63
CA LEU A 225 2.81 -14.22 -11.36
C LEU A 225 2.09 -15.43 -10.78
N ASN A 226 1.19 -15.24 -9.80
CA ASN A 226 0.39 -16.32 -9.24
C ASN A 226 -0.55 -16.98 -10.25
N TYR A 227 -1.06 -16.22 -11.23
CA TYR A 227 -1.90 -16.77 -12.29
C TYR A 227 -1.09 -17.62 -13.28
N LEU A 228 0.16 -17.21 -13.57
CA LEU A 228 1.06 -17.91 -14.49
C LEU A 228 1.80 -19.07 -13.83
N ASN A 229 1.89 -19.08 -12.50
CA ASN A 229 2.61 -20.07 -11.71
C ASN A 229 2.02 -21.47 -11.89
N ASN A 230 2.70 -22.29 -12.68
CA ASN A 230 2.38 -23.69 -12.89
C ASN A 230 3.67 -24.49 -13.11
N GLU A 231 3.62 -25.81 -12.91
CA GLU A 231 4.79 -26.70 -12.92
C GLU A 231 5.56 -26.73 -14.26
N THR A 232 4.96 -26.23 -15.35
CA THR A 232 5.57 -26.22 -16.68
C THR A 232 6.30 -24.91 -17.01
N GLN A 233 6.21 -23.91 -16.14
CA GLN A 233 6.80 -22.59 -16.36
C GLN A 233 7.90 -22.32 -15.34
N ASN A 234 9.10 -22.04 -15.82
CA ASN A 234 10.19 -21.54 -14.98
C ASN A 234 10.06 -20.01 -14.84
N ILE A 235 9.66 -19.57 -13.65
CA ILE A 235 9.46 -18.15 -13.33
C ILE A 235 10.58 -17.68 -12.39
N ILE A 236 11.30 -16.64 -12.81
CA ILE A 236 12.40 -16.06 -12.02
C ILE A 236 12.24 -14.55 -11.90
N THR A 237 12.41 -14.01 -10.70
CA THR A 237 12.25 -12.57 -10.42
C THR A 237 13.53 -11.94 -9.87
N ILE A 238 13.71 -10.63 -10.11
CA ILE A 238 14.72 -9.79 -9.45
C ILE A 238 14.03 -8.56 -8.86
N GLU A 239 14.16 -8.35 -7.54
CA GLU A 239 13.35 -7.41 -6.77
C GLU A 239 14.17 -6.61 -5.75
N ASP A 240 13.69 -5.42 -5.36
CA ASP A 240 14.37 -4.54 -4.39
C ASP A 240 13.35 -3.88 -3.43
N PRO A 241 13.02 -4.49 -2.28
CA PRO A 241 13.32 -5.87 -1.89
C PRO A 241 12.24 -6.86 -2.36
N VAL A 242 12.41 -8.15 -2.04
CA VAL A 242 11.30 -9.12 -2.12
C VAL A 242 10.30 -8.78 -1.00
N GLU A 243 9.04 -8.52 -1.38
CA GLU A 243 7.97 -8.14 -0.46
C GLU A 243 7.45 -9.35 0.33
N TYR A 244 7.22 -10.47 -0.36
CA TYR A 244 6.87 -11.76 0.24
C TYR A 244 7.21 -12.91 -0.71
N GLN A 245 7.34 -14.10 -0.12
CA GLN A 245 7.66 -15.31 -0.86
C GLN A 245 6.41 -15.87 -1.57
N ILE A 246 6.54 -16.15 -2.86
CA ILE A 246 5.58 -16.90 -3.66
C ILE A 246 6.12 -18.31 -3.85
N ASP A 247 5.36 -19.30 -3.39
CA ASP A 247 5.73 -20.70 -3.57
C ASP A 247 5.75 -21.07 -5.06
N GLY A 248 6.75 -21.86 -5.49
CA GLY A 248 6.95 -22.22 -6.90
C GLY A 248 7.65 -21.18 -7.77
N ILE A 249 7.99 -19.99 -7.25
CA ILE A 249 8.71 -18.94 -8.00
C ILE A 249 10.08 -18.68 -7.39
N ASN A 250 11.10 -18.59 -8.24
CA ASN A 250 12.46 -18.27 -7.79
C ASN A 250 12.63 -16.74 -7.70
N GLN A 251 12.63 -16.20 -6.48
CA GLN A 251 12.74 -14.75 -6.25
C GLN A 251 14.14 -14.35 -5.78
N ILE A 252 14.78 -13.47 -6.53
CA ILE A 252 16.11 -12.92 -6.22
C ILE A 252 15.93 -11.51 -5.68
N GLN A 253 16.56 -11.19 -4.54
CA GLN A 253 16.66 -9.83 -4.06
C GLN A 253 17.95 -9.18 -4.55
N THR A 254 17.89 -7.92 -4.98
CA THR A 254 19.09 -7.13 -5.27
C THR A 254 19.96 -7.00 -4.01
N ASN A 255 21.26 -6.87 -4.23
CA ASN A 255 22.24 -6.68 -3.17
C ASN A 255 23.38 -5.78 -3.70
N ALA A 256 23.14 -4.47 -3.63
CA ALA A 256 24.09 -3.47 -4.13
C ALA A 256 25.51 -3.58 -3.50
N PRO A 257 25.68 -3.84 -2.18
CA PRO A 257 27.01 -4.04 -1.59
C PRO A 257 27.88 -5.12 -2.24
N VAL A 258 27.29 -6.16 -2.81
CA VAL A 258 28.02 -7.25 -3.51
C VAL A 258 27.92 -7.14 -5.03
N GLY A 259 27.37 -6.04 -5.56
CA GLY A 259 27.24 -5.78 -7.00
C GLY A 259 26.07 -6.46 -7.69
N LEU A 260 25.13 -7.08 -6.95
CA LEU A 260 23.92 -7.69 -7.52
C LEU A 260 22.84 -6.62 -7.77
N THR A 261 22.99 -5.87 -8.86
CA THR A 261 22.01 -4.87 -9.34
C THR A 261 20.89 -5.50 -10.18
N PHE A 262 19.86 -4.72 -10.55
CA PHE A 262 18.82 -5.19 -11.48
C PHE A 262 19.41 -5.68 -12.81
N ALA A 263 20.27 -4.89 -13.46
CA ALA A 263 20.92 -5.29 -14.71
C ALA A 263 21.79 -6.55 -14.55
N ALA A 264 22.58 -6.64 -13.48
CA ALA A 264 23.42 -7.82 -13.22
C ALA A 264 22.58 -9.08 -12.94
N GLY A 265 21.54 -8.94 -12.11
CA GLY A 265 20.59 -10.01 -11.80
C GLY A 265 19.85 -10.49 -13.03
N LEU A 266 19.31 -9.56 -13.84
CA LEU A 266 18.60 -9.89 -15.08
C LEU A 266 19.49 -10.65 -16.07
N ARG A 267 20.76 -10.25 -16.24
CA ARG A 267 21.72 -11.01 -17.05
C ARG A 267 21.96 -12.42 -16.52
N ALA A 268 21.99 -12.59 -15.21
CA ALA A 268 22.15 -13.91 -14.60
C ALA A 268 20.91 -14.78 -14.83
N ILE A 269 19.72 -14.21 -14.68
CA ILE A 269 18.43 -14.89 -14.93
C ILE A 269 18.36 -15.44 -16.35
N LEU A 270 18.83 -14.71 -17.36
CA LEU A 270 18.83 -15.18 -18.76
C LEU A 270 19.66 -16.45 -19.01
N ARG A 271 20.52 -16.85 -18.06
CA ARG A 271 21.29 -18.12 -18.12
C ARG A 271 20.67 -19.22 -17.26
N GLN A 272 19.44 -19.04 -16.79
CA GLN A 272 18.74 -19.99 -15.92
C GLN A 272 17.55 -20.65 -16.61
N ASP A 273 17.51 -20.61 -17.96
CA ASP A 273 16.41 -21.16 -18.76
C ASP A 273 15.01 -20.70 -18.33
N PRO A 274 14.78 -19.39 -18.10
CA PRO A 274 13.47 -18.90 -17.67
C PRO A 274 12.45 -18.93 -18.82
N ASN A 275 11.18 -19.13 -18.51
CA ASN A 275 10.09 -18.82 -19.45
C ASN A 275 9.55 -17.42 -19.19
N ILE A 276 9.41 -17.06 -17.91
CA ILE A 276 8.86 -15.78 -17.45
C ILE A 276 9.87 -15.11 -16.54
N ILE A 277 10.15 -13.84 -16.81
CA ILE A 277 11.07 -13.02 -16.03
C ILE A 277 10.28 -11.85 -15.45
N MET A 278 10.43 -11.61 -14.15
CA MET A 278 9.92 -10.37 -13.53
C MET A 278 11.07 -9.51 -13.04
N VAL A 279 11.10 -8.26 -13.49
CA VAL A 279 12.04 -7.24 -13.02
C VAL A 279 11.25 -6.25 -12.18
N GLY A 280 11.61 -6.08 -10.91
CA GLY A 280 10.85 -5.26 -9.97
C GLY A 280 10.55 -3.86 -10.52
N GLU A 281 11.53 -3.24 -11.17
CA GLU A 281 11.37 -1.99 -11.92
C GLU A 281 12.52 -1.77 -12.91
N ILE A 282 12.26 -0.97 -13.95
CA ILE A 282 13.28 -0.48 -14.87
C ILE A 282 13.61 0.96 -14.50
N ARG A 283 14.79 1.21 -13.92
CA ARG A 283 15.21 2.57 -13.52
C ARG A 283 16.17 3.23 -14.51
N ASP A 284 16.90 2.42 -15.27
CA ASP A 284 18.01 2.84 -16.11
C ASP A 284 17.95 2.19 -17.49
N SER A 285 18.72 2.77 -18.42
CA SER A 285 18.81 2.36 -19.82
C SER A 285 19.37 0.94 -19.99
N GLU A 286 20.34 0.56 -19.14
CA GLU A 286 20.96 -0.76 -19.17
C GLU A 286 19.93 -1.87 -18.87
N THR A 287 19.15 -1.70 -17.80
CA THR A 287 18.09 -2.65 -17.41
C THR A 287 16.99 -2.68 -18.47
N ALA A 288 16.61 -1.52 -19.02
CA ALA A 288 15.62 -1.42 -20.10
C ALA A 288 16.05 -2.21 -21.35
N GLU A 289 17.30 -2.03 -21.79
CA GLU A 289 17.84 -2.69 -22.97
C GLU A 289 17.88 -4.20 -22.80
N ILE A 290 18.31 -4.70 -21.64
CA ILE A 290 18.35 -6.14 -21.36
C ILE A 290 16.93 -6.71 -21.32
N ALA A 291 15.97 -6.02 -20.70
CA ALA A 291 14.58 -6.47 -20.60
C ALA A 291 13.91 -6.59 -21.98
N ILE A 292 14.17 -5.62 -22.87
CA ILE A 292 13.66 -5.63 -24.25
C ILE A 292 14.33 -6.73 -25.07
N ARG A 293 15.64 -6.90 -24.97
CA ARG A 293 16.32 -8.01 -25.67
C ARG A 293 15.77 -9.35 -25.19
N ALA A 294 15.59 -9.53 -23.88
CA ALA A 294 15.02 -10.74 -23.30
C ALA A 294 13.62 -11.04 -23.87
N SER A 295 12.77 -10.01 -23.97
CA SER A 295 11.41 -10.19 -24.49
C SER A 295 11.34 -10.50 -25.97
N LEU A 296 12.34 -10.08 -26.75
CA LEU A 296 12.51 -10.44 -28.16
C LEU A 296 13.12 -11.83 -28.35
N THR A 297 13.85 -12.35 -27.36
CA THR A 297 14.55 -13.64 -27.44
C THR A 297 13.82 -14.78 -26.73
N GLY A 298 12.49 -14.79 -26.75
CA GLY A 298 11.73 -15.96 -26.29
C GLY A 298 11.19 -15.89 -24.86
N HIS A 299 11.26 -14.75 -24.18
CA HIS A 299 10.81 -14.63 -22.78
C HIS A 299 9.60 -13.70 -22.65
N LEU A 300 8.68 -14.04 -21.75
CA LEU A 300 7.72 -13.07 -21.24
C LEU A 300 8.38 -12.28 -20.12
N VAL A 301 8.48 -10.96 -20.29
CA VAL A 301 9.10 -10.06 -19.31
C VAL A 301 8.03 -9.16 -18.70
N LEU A 302 7.90 -9.22 -17.38
CA LEU A 302 7.00 -8.38 -16.59
C LEU A 302 7.84 -7.36 -15.82
N SER A 303 7.47 -6.08 -15.86
CA SER A 303 8.20 -5.06 -15.09
C SER A 303 7.34 -3.88 -14.70
N THR A 304 7.92 -2.95 -13.94
CA THR A 304 7.29 -1.68 -13.58
C THR A 304 8.09 -0.44 -13.99
N LEU A 305 7.35 0.66 -14.18
CA LEU A 305 7.89 2.01 -14.32
C LEU A 305 7.11 2.99 -13.44
N HIS A 306 7.76 4.09 -13.04
CA HIS A 306 7.12 5.17 -12.28
C HIS A 306 6.66 6.30 -13.20
N THR A 307 5.79 5.97 -14.15
CA THR A 307 5.12 6.92 -15.06
C THR A 307 3.65 7.02 -14.72
N ASN A 308 2.99 8.09 -15.18
CA ASN A 308 1.64 8.42 -14.73
C ASN A 308 0.52 7.81 -15.58
N ASP A 309 0.82 7.56 -16.85
CA ASP A 309 -0.12 7.16 -17.90
C ASP A 309 0.61 6.32 -18.97
N VAL A 310 -0.15 5.76 -19.90
CA VAL A 310 0.38 4.94 -20.99
C VAL A 310 1.32 5.73 -21.92
N PRO A 311 0.97 6.92 -22.46
CA PRO A 311 1.85 7.66 -23.37
C PRO A 311 3.23 7.97 -22.77
N THR A 312 3.25 8.44 -21.52
CA THR A 312 4.49 8.75 -20.78
C THR A 312 5.32 7.50 -20.56
N THR A 313 4.69 6.34 -20.39
CA THR A 313 5.40 5.05 -20.27
C THR A 313 6.20 4.71 -21.53
N ILE A 314 5.55 4.79 -22.70
CA ILE A 314 6.19 4.48 -23.98
C ILE A 314 7.30 5.50 -24.25
N TYR A 315 7.00 6.79 -24.08
CA TYR A 315 7.99 7.84 -24.27
C TYR A 315 9.17 7.72 -23.32
N ARG A 316 8.96 7.27 -22.07
CA ARG A 316 10.04 7.07 -21.09
C ARG A 316 11.03 5.99 -21.53
N LEU A 317 10.59 4.93 -22.21
CA LEU A 317 11.51 3.94 -22.79
C LEU A 317 12.41 4.59 -23.85
N ILE A 318 11.82 5.41 -24.74
CA ILE A 318 12.54 6.13 -25.79
C ILE A 318 13.52 7.15 -25.19
N ASP A 319 13.09 7.90 -24.17
CA ASP A 319 13.90 8.87 -23.42
C ASP A 319 15.06 8.21 -22.66
N MET A 320 14.92 6.95 -22.24
CA MET A 320 16.02 6.13 -21.71
C MET A 320 17.00 5.64 -22.80
N GLY A 321 16.80 6.03 -24.06
CA GLY A 321 17.68 5.68 -25.18
C GLY A 321 17.35 4.35 -25.85
N VAL A 322 16.19 3.77 -25.58
CA VAL A 322 15.72 2.60 -26.31
C VAL A 322 15.23 3.02 -27.70
N ASP A 323 15.69 2.32 -28.73
CA ASP A 323 15.21 2.54 -30.10
C ASP A 323 13.69 2.33 -30.21
N PRO A 324 12.92 3.28 -30.79
CA PRO A 324 11.48 3.14 -30.97
C PRO A 324 11.05 1.85 -31.68
N PHE A 325 11.85 1.34 -32.62
CA PHE A 325 11.61 0.06 -33.26
C PHE A 325 11.64 -1.09 -32.26
N LEU A 326 12.62 -1.09 -31.35
CA LEU A 326 12.71 -2.11 -30.31
C LEU A 326 11.55 -2.01 -29.31
N VAL A 327 11.10 -0.79 -28.97
CA VAL A 327 9.90 -0.60 -28.13
C VAL A 327 8.68 -1.21 -28.82
N ALA A 328 8.44 -0.86 -30.08
CA ALA A 328 7.30 -1.34 -30.86
C ALA A 328 7.31 -2.88 -31.09
N ALA A 329 8.49 -3.46 -31.26
CA ALA A 329 8.66 -4.90 -31.48
C ALA A 329 8.54 -5.73 -30.18
N SER A 330 8.89 -5.14 -29.03
CA SER A 330 8.98 -5.87 -27.77
C SER A 330 7.76 -5.71 -26.86
N LEU A 331 7.11 -4.54 -26.88
CA LEU A 331 6.07 -4.18 -25.93
C LEU A 331 4.75 -4.88 -26.27
N THR A 332 4.26 -5.74 -25.37
CA THR A 332 2.95 -6.38 -25.47
C THR A 332 1.83 -5.44 -25.02
N GLY A 333 2.10 -4.65 -23.98
CA GLY A 333 1.15 -3.67 -23.48
C GLY A 333 1.57 -3.00 -22.18
N VAL A 334 0.80 -1.98 -21.81
CA VAL A 334 1.02 -1.14 -20.64
C VAL A 334 -0.26 -1.07 -19.82
N VAL A 335 -0.12 -1.18 -18.51
CA VAL A 335 -1.19 -0.99 -17.52
C VAL A 335 -0.79 0.15 -16.59
N ALA A 336 -1.28 1.36 -16.84
CA ALA A 336 -1.12 2.46 -15.90
C ALA A 336 -2.18 2.34 -14.79
N GLN A 337 -1.74 2.42 -13.53
CA GLN A 337 -2.56 2.11 -12.37
C GLN A 337 -2.49 3.20 -11.29
N ARG A 338 -3.64 3.49 -10.70
CA ARG A 338 -3.81 4.28 -9.45
C ARG A 338 -4.69 3.53 -8.48
N LEU A 339 -4.66 3.90 -7.20
CA LEU A 339 -5.64 3.42 -6.22
C LEU A 339 -6.56 4.58 -5.80
N VAL A 340 -7.85 4.30 -5.74
CA VAL A 340 -8.87 5.17 -5.12
C VAL A 340 -9.52 4.43 -3.97
N ARG A 341 -9.99 5.17 -2.97
CA ARG A 341 -10.69 4.55 -1.84
C ARG A 341 -12.12 4.17 -2.24
N ARG A 342 -12.62 3.07 -1.67
CA ARG A 342 -13.98 2.59 -1.94
C ARG A 342 -14.98 3.26 -1.00
N VAL A 343 -16.17 3.58 -1.51
CA VAL A 343 -17.28 4.03 -0.67
C VAL A 343 -17.57 2.96 0.39
N CYS A 344 -17.65 3.39 1.66
CA CYS A 344 -17.93 2.49 2.77
C CYS A 344 -19.37 1.94 2.64
N ARG A 345 -19.52 0.61 2.57
CA ARG A 345 -20.82 -0.05 2.41
C ARG A 345 -21.79 0.19 3.56
N ASP A 346 -21.28 0.36 4.78
CA ASP A 346 -22.09 0.53 6.00
C ASP A 346 -22.77 1.91 6.08
N CYS A 347 -22.19 2.92 5.42
CA CYS A 347 -22.70 4.29 5.42
C CYS A 347 -22.90 4.87 4.02
N ALA A 348 -22.97 4.01 3.00
CA ALA A 348 -23.21 4.41 1.63
C ALA A 348 -24.65 4.93 1.51
N GLN A 349 -24.81 6.13 0.95
CA GLN A 349 -26.11 6.75 0.70
C GLN A 349 -26.14 7.32 -0.72
N PRO A 350 -27.27 7.22 -1.44
CA PRO A 350 -27.47 7.93 -2.68
C PRO A 350 -27.41 9.44 -2.46
N SER A 351 -26.79 10.17 -3.38
CA SER A 351 -26.66 11.62 -3.40
C SER A 351 -26.89 12.12 -4.82
N ALA A 352 -27.58 13.25 -4.98
CA ALA A 352 -27.78 13.83 -6.30
C ALA A 352 -26.43 14.21 -6.93
N SER A 353 -26.26 13.94 -8.23
CA SER A 353 -25.08 14.35 -8.97
C SER A 353 -24.89 15.87 -8.88
N THR A 354 -23.70 16.31 -8.51
CA THR A 354 -23.33 17.73 -8.49
C THR A 354 -22.94 18.22 -9.89
N ALA A 355 -22.86 19.54 -10.08
CA ALA A 355 -22.36 20.13 -11.33
C ALA A 355 -20.93 19.68 -11.67
N ILE A 356 -20.09 19.42 -10.65
CA ILE A 356 -18.73 18.90 -10.83
C ILE A 356 -18.78 17.47 -11.36
N ASP A 357 -19.66 16.63 -10.80
CA ASP A 357 -19.85 15.26 -11.29
C ASP A 357 -20.25 15.28 -12.77
N GLN A 358 -21.28 16.06 -13.11
CA GLN A 358 -21.77 16.18 -14.48
C GLN A 358 -20.69 16.65 -15.46
N ALA A 359 -19.91 17.67 -15.08
CA ALA A 359 -18.82 18.17 -15.92
C ALA A 359 -17.72 17.11 -16.15
N MET A 360 -17.41 16.29 -15.14
CA MET A 360 -16.40 15.23 -15.26
C MET A 360 -16.88 14.08 -16.17
N PHE A 361 -18.14 13.65 -16.02
CA PHE A 361 -18.76 12.68 -16.92
C PHE A 361 -18.81 13.18 -18.36
N GLN A 362 -19.22 14.43 -18.57
CA GLN A 362 -19.22 15.06 -19.89
C GLN A 362 -17.83 15.11 -20.52
N LYS A 363 -16.80 15.48 -19.75
CA LYS A 363 -15.39 15.50 -20.21
C LYS A 363 -14.91 14.12 -20.68
N ALA A 364 -15.42 13.05 -20.07
CA ALA A 364 -15.09 11.68 -20.43
C ALA A 364 -15.96 11.11 -21.57
N GLY A 365 -16.94 11.89 -22.06
CA GLY A 365 -17.91 11.44 -23.06
C GLY A 365 -18.91 10.40 -22.52
N GLN A 366 -19.17 10.41 -21.20
CA GLN A 366 -20.08 9.49 -20.53
C GLN A 366 -21.31 10.22 -20.00
N GLU A 367 -22.45 9.53 -19.94
CA GLU A 367 -23.67 10.07 -19.32
C GLU A 367 -23.55 10.02 -17.80
N CYS A 368 -23.86 11.13 -17.12
CA CYS A 368 -23.81 11.20 -15.67
C CYS A 368 -25.12 10.66 -15.08
N PRO A 369 -25.08 9.66 -14.17
CA PRO A 369 -26.27 9.25 -13.44
C PRO A 369 -26.81 10.37 -12.57
N ASP A 370 -28.14 10.54 -12.51
CA ASP A 370 -28.79 11.55 -11.64
C ASP A 370 -28.45 11.39 -10.15
N THR A 371 -28.15 10.15 -9.74
CA THR A 371 -27.77 9.80 -8.38
C THR A 371 -26.49 8.99 -8.34
N LEU A 372 -25.60 9.35 -7.44
CA LEU A 372 -24.31 8.70 -7.19
C LEU A 372 -24.22 8.25 -5.74
N MET A 373 -23.35 7.29 -5.44
CA MET A 373 -23.16 6.81 -4.07
C MET A 373 -22.07 7.62 -3.35
N LYS A 374 -22.37 8.07 -2.13
CA LYS A 374 -21.41 8.74 -1.25
C LYS A 374 -21.43 8.12 0.14
N GLY A 375 -20.26 8.03 0.78
CA GLY A 375 -20.17 7.60 2.17
C GLY A 375 -20.37 8.79 3.11
N THR A 376 -21.32 8.70 4.04
CA THR A 376 -21.59 9.77 5.02
C THR A 376 -20.61 9.78 6.20
N GLY A 377 -19.89 8.67 6.41
CA GLY A 377 -18.99 8.48 7.53
C GLY A 377 -19.67 7.76 8.71
N CYS A 378 -19.09 6.64 9.12
CA CYS A 378 -19.54 5.87 10.28
C CYS A 378 -18.34 5.32 11.06
N LYS A 379 -18.59 4.65 12.18
CA LYS A 379 -17.54 4.08 13.02
C LYS A 379 -16.68 3.05 12.26
N SER A 380 -17.27 2.23 11.38
CA SER A 380 -16.55 1.21 10.61
C SER A 380 -15.49 1.79 9.66
N CYS A 381 -15.69 3.02 9.17
CA CYS A 381 -14.76 3.71 8.28
C CYS A 381 -14.03 4.87 8.96
N HIS A 382 -14.00 4.91 10.29
CA HIS A 382 -13.41 6.00 11.07
C HIS A 382 -13.92 7.39 10.63
N HIS A 383 -15.22 7.48 10.33
CA HIS A 383 -15.90 8.70 9.89
C HIS A 383 -15.37 9.31 8.58
N THR A 384 -14.58 8.58 7.79
CA THR A 384 -14.06 9.07 6.50
C THR A 384 -15.06 8.97 5.35
N GLY A 385 -16.02 8.04 5.45
CA GLY A 385 -16.92 7.67 4.35
C GLY A 385 -16.34 6.61 3.40
N TYR A 386 -15.09 6.19 3.61
CA TYR A 386 -14.40 5.24 2.73
C TYR A 386 -13.82 4.04 3.49
N LEU A 387 -13.85 2.86 2.88
CA LEU A 387 -13.28 1.65 3.49
C LEU A 387 -12.67 0.73 2.42
N GLY A 388 -11.36 0.56 2.46
CA GLY A 388 -10.59 -0.19 1.47
C GLY A 388 -10.32 0.59 0.19
N ARG A 389 -9.59 -0.03 -0.73
CA ARG A 389 -9.15 0.59 -2.00
C ARG A 389 -9.49 -0.26 -3.21
N THR A 390 -9.60 0.36 -4.37
CA THR A 390 -9.73 -0.29 -5.68
C THR A 390 -8.79 0.38 -6.66
N ALA A 391 -8.27 -0.37 -7.63
CA ALA A 391 -7.37 0.18 -8.63
C ALA A 391 -8.14 0.78 -9.80
N VAL A 392 -7.76 1.94 -10.31
CA VAL A 392 -8.27 2.52 -11.56
C VAL A 392 -7.17 2.35 -12.61
N HIS A 393 -7.55 1.95 -13.81
CA HIS A 393 -6.60 1.56 -14.85
C HIS A 393 -6.81 2.34 -16.14
N GLU A 394 -5.70 2.67 -16.78
CA GLU A 394 -5.61 2.91 -18.22
C GLU A 394 -4.77 1.79 -18.81
N MET A 395 -5.29 1.11 -19.84
CA MET A 395 -4.67 -0.10 -20.37
C MET A 395 -4.54 0.03 -21.89
N LEU A 396 -3.35 -0.29 -22.38
CA LEU A 396 -3.05 -0.38 -23.79
C LEU A 396 -2.50 -1.76 -24.11
N THR A 397 -3.15 -2.45 -25.03
CA THR A 397 -2.58 -3.62 -25.70
C THR A 397 -2.01 -3.17 -27.03
N LEU A 398 -0.74 -3.46 -27.28
CA LEU A 398 -0.09 -3.05 -28.52
C LEU A 398 -0.53 -3.99 -29.65
N SER A 399 -1.24 -3.43 -30.64
CA SER A 399 -1.60 -4.13 -31.88
C SER A 399 -0.53 -3.89 -32.95
N ASP A 400 -0.48 -4.77 -33.96
CA ASP A 400 0.48 -4.63 -35.07
C ASP A 400 0.38 -3.26 -35.76
N GLU A 401 -0.84 -2.75 -35.95
CA GLU A 401 -1.09 -1.42 -36.52
C GLU A 401 -0.50 -0.29 -35.65
N LEU A 402 -0.64 -0.40 -34.32
CA LEU A 402 -0.13 0.59 -33.40
C LEU A 402 1.41 0.52 -33.32
N SER A 403 1.97 -0.69 -33.37
CA SER A 403 3.42 -0.91 -33.46
C SER A 403 4.02 -0.25 -34.69
N GLU A 404 3.40 -0.42 -35.87
CA GLU A 404 3.87 0.22 -37.11
C GLU A 404 3.85 1.76 -36.99
N LYS A 405 2.78 2.33 -36.43
CA LYS A 405 2.65 3.77 -36.24
C LYS A 405 3.65 4.34 -35.22
N LEU A 406 3.97 3.60 -34.16
CA LEU A 406 4.97 4.02 -33.16
C LEU A 406 6.38 4.13 -33.76
N ILE A 407 6.70 3.33 -34.78
CA ILE A 407 8.01 3.38 -35.45
C ILE A 407 8.17 4.71 -36.21
N THR A 408 7.13 5.15 -36.90
CA THR A 408 7.16 6.37 -37.74
C THR A 408 6.84 7.64 -36.96
N HIS A 409 6.08 7.54 -35.87
CA HIS A 409 5.60 8.65 -35.07
C HIS A 409 5.96 8.48 -33.59
N ASN A 410 7.15 8.96 -33.22
CA ASN A 410 7.74 8.75 -31.90
C ASN A 410 7.78 10.00 -31.01
N SER A 411 7.22 11.13 -31.47
CA SER A 411 7.08 12.30 -30.61
C SER A 411 6.03 12.03 -29.53
N PHE A 412 6.17 12.67 -28.36
CA PHE A 412 5.23 12.50 -27.27
C PHE A 412 3.78 12.82 -27.68
N THR A 413 3.58 13.91 -28.43
CA THR A 413 2.27 14.33 -28.93
C THR A 413 1.67 13.30 -29.88
N ASP A 414 2.48 12.70 -30.74
CA ASP A 414 1.99 11.67 -31.66
C ASP A 414 1.56 10.42 -30.90
N ILE A 415 2.38 9.95 -29.95
CA ILE A 415 2.06 8.80 -29.10
C ILE A 415 0.74 9.03 -28.34
N GLN A 416 0.53 10.23 -27.80
CA GLN A 416 -0.74 10.59 -27.15
C GLN A 416 -1.93 10.52 -28.11
N ASN A 417 -1.80 11.06 -29.32
CA ASN A 417 -2.86 11.00 -30.32
C ASN A 417 -3.14 9.56 -30.76
N LEU A 418 -2.10 8.77 -31.01
CA LEU A 418 -2.22 7.36 -31.39
C LEU A 418 -2.99 6.54 -30.34
N ILE A 419 -2.67 6.73 -29.06
CA ILE A 419 -3.35 6.04 -27.96
C ILE A 419 -4.81 6.48 -27.87
N ARG A 420 -5.09 7.79 -27.97
CA ARG A 420 -6.46 8.30 -27.97
C ARG A 420 -7.27 7.74 -29.14
N ASP A 421 -6.68 7.69 -30.32
CA ASP A 421 -7.35 7.25 -31.55
C ASP A 421 -7.50 5.71 -31.61
N SER A 422 -6.72 4.96 -30.82
CA SER A 422 -6.86 3.50 -30.68
C SER A 422 -8.16 3.07 -29.97
N GLY A 423 -8.93 4.01 -29.41
CA GLY A 423 -10.17 3.73 -28.69
C GLY A 423 -9.95 3.10 -27.31
N GLY A 424 -8.74 3.18 -26.77
CA GLY A 424 -8.43 2.74 -25.41
C GLY A 424 -9.24 3.49 -24.35
N GLU A 425 -9.67 2.78 -23.31
CA GLU A 425 -10.34 3.40 -22.17
C GLU A 425 -9.32 4.18 -21.34
N SER A 426 -9.49 5.50 -21.26
CA SER A 426 -8.65 6.37 -20.42
C SER A 426 -8.87 6.09 -18.93
N MET A 427 -7.88 6.45 -18.11
CA MET A 427 -7.99 6.31 -16.64
C MET A 427 -9.22 7.04 -16.08
N LEU A 428 -9.55 8.19 -16.68
CA LEU A 428 -10.73 8.97 -16.30
C LEU A 428 -12.03 8.22 -16.60
N GLN A 429 -12.16 7.66 -17.81
CA GLN A 429 -13.34 6.88 -18.20
C GLN A 429 -13.52 5.63 -17.33
N ASN A 430 -12.43 4.93 -17.03
CA ASN A 430 -12.44 3.77 -16.15
C ASN A 430 -12.86 4.15 -14.71
N GLY A 431 -12.32 5.26 -14.21
CA GLY A 431 -12.65 5.77 -12.88
C GLY A 431 -14.11 6.19 -12.76
N LEU A 432 -14.64 6.90 -13.75
CA LEU A 432 -16.05 7.33 -13.77
C LEU A 432 -17.03 6.17 -13.94
N SER A 433 -16.66 5.13 -14.69
CA SER A 433 -17.42 3.87 -14.74
C SER A 433 -17.58 3.26 -13.34
N LYS A 434 -16.55 3.33 -12.49
CA LYS A 434 -16.61 2.88 -11.09
C LYS A 434 -17.40 3.81 -10.19
N VAL A 435 -17.38 5.11 -10.46
CA VAL A 435 -18.24 6.09 -9.78
C VAL A 435 -19.71 5.79 -10.08
N ALA A 436 -20.07 5.54 -11.34
CA ALA A 436 -21.41 5.19 -11.74
C ALA A 436 -21.90 3.87 -11.09
N GLN A 437 -20.99 2.92 -10.85
CA GLN A 437 -21.26 1.68 -10.10
C GLN A 437 -21.34 1.88 -8.57
N GLY A 438 -21.12 3.09 -8.07
CA GLY A 438 -21.12 3.41 -6.64
C GLY A 438 -19.92 2.83 -5.86
N ILE A 439 -18.84 2.47 -6.54
CA ILE A 439 -17.64 1.88 -5.92
C ILE A 439 -16.77 2.96 -5.29
N THR A 440 -16.65 4.11 -5.93
CA THR A 440 -15.83 5.26 -5.51
C THR A 440 -16.59 6.57 -5.81
N THR A 441 -16.01 7.71 -5.47
CA THR A 441 -16.58 9.04 -5.71
C THR A 441 -15.74 9.83 -6.73
N VAL A 442 -16.33 10.86 -7.34
CA VAL A 442 -15.59 11.82 -8.18
C VAL A 442 -14.53 12.56 -7.37
N ASP A 443 -14.81 12.87 -6.10
CA ASP A 443 -13.86 13.49 -5.17
C ASP A 443 -12.55 12.69 -5.07
N GLU A 444 -12.63 11.36 -4.93
CA GLU A 444 -11.45 10.49 -4.91
C GLU A 444 -10.75 10.41 -6.27
N LEU A 445 -11.51 10.42 -7.36
CA LEU A 445 -10.96 10.36 -8.70
C LEU A 445 -10.15 11.63 -9.03
N LEU A 446 -10.62 12.80 -8.60
CA LEU A 446 -9.94 14.08 -8.81
C LEU A 446 -8.58 14.14 -8.09
N LYS A 447 -8.42 13.48 -6.94
CA LYS A 447 -7.14 13.42 -6.21
C LYS A 447 -6.02 12.71 -6.98
N ILE A 448 -6.35 11.83 -7.93
CA ILE A 448 -5.37 11.00 -8.64
C ILE A 448 -5.18 11.35 -10.12
N ILE A 449 -6.11 12.11 -10.72
CA ILE A 449 -6.07 12.55 -12.12
C ILE A 449 -5.64 14.03 -12.26
N SER A 450 -5.53 14.77 -11.15
CA SER A 450 -5.11 16.18 -11.16
C SER A 450 -3.62 16.40 -11.42
#